data_AF-A0A7J7XTM8-F1
#
_entry.id   AF-A0A7J7XTM8-F1
#
_cell.length_a   1.000
_cell.length_b   1.000
_cell.length_c   1.000
_cell.angle_alpha   90.00
_cell.angle_beta   90.00
_cell.angle_gamma   90.00
#
_symmetry.space_group_name_H-M   'P 1'
#
loop_
_entity.id
_entity.type
_entity.pdbx_description
1 polymer ?
#
loop_
_entity_poly.entity_id
_entity_poly.type
_entity_poly.pdbx_seq_one_letter_code
_entity_poly.pdbx_strand_id
1 'polypeptide(L)'
;MASGRGASSRWFFTREQLENTPSRRCGVEADIELSYRQQAANLIQEMGQRLNVSQLTINTAIVYMHRFYMYHSFTKFNKNIISPTALFLAAKVEEQARKLEHVIKVAHACLHPLEPLLDTKCDAYLQQTQELVLLETIMLQTLGFEITIEHPHTDVVKCTQLVRGK
;
A
#
# COMPACT_ATOMS: atom_id res chain seq x y z
N MET A 1 -9.41 -28.93 -19.87
CA MET A 1 -8.75 -28.01 -18.92
C MET A 1 -7.84 -27.08 -19.70
N ALA A 2 -8.27 -25.83 -19.93
CA ALA A 2 -7.47 -24.83 -20.63
C ALA A 2 -7.81 -23.42 -20.12
N SER A 3 -6.78 -22.74 -19.61
CA SER A 3 -6.57 -21.29 -19.56
C SER A 3 -7.61 -20.40 -18.84
N GLY A 4 -7.46 -20.27 -17.52
CA GLY A 4 -8.02 -19.16 -16.73
C GLY A 4 -7.28 -17.83 -16.92
N ARG A 5 -7.12 -17.34 -18.15
CA ARG A 5 -6.56 -15.98 -18.43
C ARG A 5 -7.67 -14.91 -18.45
N GLY A 6 -8.45 -14.84 -17.37
CA GLY A 6 -9.55 -13.88 -17.23
C GLY A 6 -9.26 -12.65 -16.37
N ALA A 7 -8.14 -12.60 -15.63
CA ALA A 7 -7.94 -11.60 -14.57
C ALA A 7 -6.93 -10.47 -14.88
N SER A 8 -6.29 -10.45 -16.06
CA SER A 8 -5.04 -9.67 -16.24
C SER A 8 -5.18 -8.29 -16.90
N SER A 9 -6.37 -7.71 -17.03
CA SER A 9 -6.52 -6.37 -17.66
C SER A 9 -6.82 -5.24 -16.67
N ARG A 10 -7.44 -5.51 -15.52
CA ARG A 10 -7.99 -4.45 -14.66
C ARG A 10 -6.93 -3.50 -14.10
N TRP A 11 -5.74 -4.02 -13.78
CA TRP A 11 -4.69 -3.27 -13.06
C TRP A 11 -3.52 -2.85 -13.94
N PHE A 12 -3.65 -3.03 -15.25
CA PHE A 12 -2.68 -2.56 -16.23
C PHE A 12 -3.30 -1.40 -16.99
N PHE A 13 -2.60 -0.28 -16.99
CA PHE A 13 -3.11 0.98 -17.51
C PHE A 13 -2.27 1.44 -18.69
N THR A 14 -2.92 2.03 -19.69
CA THR A 14 -2.22 2.69 -20.79
C THR A 14 -1.54 3.96 -20.29
N ARG A 15 -0.58 4.46 -21.06
CA ARG A 15 0.08 5.74 -20.77
C ARG A 15 -0.92 6.89 -20.65
N GLU A 16 -1.90 6.94 -21.55
CA GLU A 16 -2.98 7.94 -21.52
C GLU A 16 -3.82 7.85 -20.24
N GLN A 17 -4.10 6.65 -19.72
CA GLN A 17 -4.80 6.47 -18.46
C GLN A 17 -3.95 6.93 -17.26
N LEU A 18 -2.63 6.73 -17.30
CA LEU A 18 -1.69 7.22 -16.29
C LEU A 18 -1.49 8.74 -16.34
N GLU A 19 -1.67 9.36 -17.51
CA GLU A 19 -1.66 10.81 -17.68
C GLU A 19 -2.98 11.46 -17.22
N ASN A 20 -4.05 10.67 -17.04
CA ASN A 20 -5.39 11.12 -16.65
C ASN A 20 -5.87 10.52 -15.31
N THR A 21 -4.97 10.36 -14.32
CA THR A 21 -5.32 9.81 -12.99
C THR A 21 -6.32 10.69 -12.24
N PRO A 22 -7.03 10.17 -11.21
CA PRO A 22 -7.87 10.99 -10.35
C PRO A 22 -7.13 12.18 -9.72
N SER A 23 -5.85 12.02 -9.39
CA SER A 23 -5.01 13.11 -8.86
C SER A 23 -4.78 14.20 -9.92
N ARG A 24 -4.54 13.83 -11.18
CA ARG A 24 -4.42 14.79 -12.29
C ARG A 24 -5.68 15.60 -12.50
N ARG A 25 -6.83 14.94 -12.48
CA ARG A 25 -8.13 15.62 -12.58
C ARG A 25 -8.42 16.57 -11.42
N CYS A 26 -7.72 16.41 -10.29
CA CYS A 26 -7.76 17.33 -9.15
C CYS A 26 -6.64 18.38 -9.17
N GLY A 27 -5.88 18.52 -10.27
CA GLY A 27 -4.85 19.54 -10.43
C GLY A 27 -3.48 19.18 -9.86
N VAL A 28 -3.21 17.91 -9.55
CA VAL A 28 -1.86 17.48 -9.13
C VAL A 28 -0.98 17.28 -10.36
N GLU A 29 0.18 17.93 -10.39
CA GLU A 29 1.18 17.78 -11.47
C GLU A 29 1.87 16.41 -11.48
N ALA A 30 2.52 16.07 -12.59
CA ALA A 30 3.07 14.73 -12.84
C ALA A 30 4.14 14.32 -11.87
N ASP A 31 5.12 15.19 -11.76
CA ASP A 31 6.28 14.96 -10.93
C ASP A 31 5.89 14.97 -9.45
N ILE A 32 4.85 15.75 -9.10
CA ILE A 32 4.29 15.80 -7.75
C ILE A 32 3.56 14.49 -7.40
N GLU A 33 2.71 13.98 -8.30
CA GLU A 33 2.03 12.70 -8.08
C GLU A 33 3.04 11.54 -7.99
N LEU A 34 4.06 11.54 -8.85
CA LEU A 34 5.14 10.56 -8.81
C LEU A 34 5.90 10.63 -7.49
N SER A 35 6.25 11.84 -7.05
CA SER A 35 6.89 12.10 -5.76
C SER A 35 6.03 11.61 -4.58
N TYR A 36 4.72 11.80 -4.62
CA TYR A 36 3.82 11.28 -3.59
C TYR A 36 3.79 9.75 -3.55
N ARG A 37 3.78 9.07 -4.71
CA ARG A 37 3.84 7.61 -4.79
C ARG A 37 5.16 7.08 -4.21
N GLN A 38 6.28 7.71 -4.52
CA GLN A 38 7.60 7.36 -3.98
C GLN A 38 7.67 7.58 -2.47
N GLN A 39 7.21 8.72 -1.98
CA GLN A 39 7.16 9.01 -0.53
C GLN A 39 6.27 8.01 0.22
N ALA A 40 5.10 7.65 -0.34
CA ALA A 40 4.22 6.64 0.24
C ALA A 40 4.91 5.27 0.29
N ALA A 41 5.57 4.85 -0.80
CA ALA A 41 6.31 3.59 -0.83
C ALA A 41 7.45 3.56 0.21
N ASN A 42 8.19 4.66 0.36
CA ASN A 42 9.24 4.79 1.38
C ASN A 42 8.69 4.69 2.80
N LEU A 43 7.54 5.34 3.07
CA LEU A 43 6.87 5.24 4.36
C LEU A 43 6.42 3.80 4.65
N ILE A 44 5.81 3.11 3.67
CA ILE A 44 5.40 1.71 3.79
C ILE A 44 6.61 0.81 4.08
N GLN A 45 7.74 1.04 3.39
CA GLN A 45 8.98 0.30 3.59
C GLN A 45 9.53 0.49 5.01
N GLU A 46 9.65 1.73 5.47
CA GLU A 46 10.16 2.05 6.80
C GLU A 46 9.27 1.48 7.90
N MET A 47 7.94 1.66 7.78
CA MET A 47 6.98 1.08 8.70
C MET A 47 7.06 -0.45 8.72
N GLY A 48 7.17 -1.08 7.56
CA GLY A 48 7.24 -2.54 7.44
C GLY A 48 8.48 -3.11 8.13
N GLN A 49 9.62 -2.43 8.00
CA GLN A 49 10.85 -2.79 8.72
C GLN A 49 10.67 -2.65 10.23
N ARG A 50 10.10 -1.55 10.72
CA ARG A 50 9.84 -1.34 12.15
C ARG A 50 8.82 -2.34 12.73
N LEU A 51 7.83 -2.74 11.93
CA LEU A 51 6.86 -3.78 12.28
C LEU A 51 7.39 -5.21 12.08
N ASN A 52 8.63 -5.36 11.60
CA ASN A 52 9.26 -6.65 11.32
C ASN A 52 8.38 -7.58 10.47
N VAL A 53 7.80 -7.06 9.40
CA VAL A 53 7.08 -7.87 8.39
C VAL A 53 8.00 -8.16 7.21
N SER A 54 7.69 -9.20 6.44
CA SER A 54 8.50 -9.59 5.30
C SER A 54 8.50 -8.55 4.18
N GLN A 55 9.55 -8.54 3.35
CA GLN A 55 9.59 -7.69 2.16
C GLN A 55 8.45 -8.02 1.17
N LEU A 56 7.99 -9.27 1.14
CA LEU A 56 6.81 -9.66 0.35
C LEU A 56 5.58 -8.86 0.78
N THR A 57 5.30 -8.80 2.09
CA THR A 57 4.20 -8.03 2.67
C THR A 57 4.30 -6.54 2.36
N ILE A 58 5.52 -5.98 2.47
CA ILE A 58 5.80 -4.58 2.12
C ILE A 58 5.49 -4.32 0.64
N ASN A 59 5.96 -5.21 -0.24
CA ASN A 59 5.71 -5.08 -1.68
C ASN A 59 4.21 -5.19 -1.99
N THR A 60 3.49 -6.11 -1.36
CA THR A 60 2.02 -6.25 -1.50
C THR A 60 1.32 -4.95 -1.11
N ALA A 61 1.70 -4.35 0.02
CA ALA A 61 1.16 -3.05 0.46
C ALA A 61 1.46 -1.90 -0.52
N ILE A 62 2.67 -1.85 -1.09
CA ILE A 62 3.04 -0.87 -2.11
C ILE A 62 2.16 -1.01 -3.36
N VAL A 63 1.89 -2.25 -3.80
CA VAL A 63 0.98 -2.52 -4.92
C VAL A 63 -0.45 -2.05 -4.60
N TYR A 64 -0.95 -2.33 -3.40
CA TYR A 64 -2.26 -1.81 -2.97
C TYR A 64 -2.32 -0.28 -3.02
N MET A 65 -1.29 0.41 -2.53
CA MET A 65 -1.20 1.87 -2.62
C MET A 65 -1.22 2.35 -4.07
N HIS A 66 -0.41 1.76 -4.95
CA HIS A 66 -0.40 2.13 -6.36
C HIS A 66 -1.76 1.96 -7.04
N ARG A 67 -2.40 0.80 -6.82
CA ARG A 67 -3.73 0.46 -7.33
C ARG A 67 -4.81 1.40 -6.76
N PHE A 68 -4.76 1.71 -5.48
CA PHE A 68 -5.71 2.60 -4.81
C PHE A 68 -5.72 4.00 -5.45
N TYR A 69 -4.56 4.59 -5.69
CA TYR A 69 -4.43 5.91 -6.31
C TYR A 69 -4.65 5.94 -7.83
N MET A 70 -5.02 4.82 -8.45
CA MET A 70 -5.61 4.82 -9.79
C MET A 70 -7.11 5.12 -9.77
N TYR A 71 -7.76 4.96 -8.62
CA TYR A 71 -9.19 5.20 -8.43
C TYR A 71 -9.48 6.41 -7.53
N HIS A 72 -8.54 6.76 -6.65
CA HIS A 72 -8.64 7.89 -5.71
C HIS A 72 -7.54 8.93 -5.91
N SER A 73 -7.80 10.16 -5.47
CA SER A 73 -6.84 11.27 -5.55
C SER A 73 -6.03 11.42 -4.26
N PHE A 74 -4.74 11.75 -4.37
CA PHE A 74 -3.91 12.17 -3.23
C PHE A 74 -4.44 13.42 -2.52
N THR A 75 -5.22 14.26 -3.20
CA THR A 75 -5.85 15.45 -2.59
C THR A 75 -7.01 15.10 -1.65
N LYS A 76 -7.63 13.93 -1.85
CA LYS A 76 -8.76 13.45 -1.03
C LYS A 76 -8.31 12.47 0.05
N PHE A 77 -7.37 11.60 -0.29
CA PHE A 77 -6.84 10.58 0.62
C PHE A 77 -5.36 10.79 0.83
N ASN A 78 -4.98 11.24 2.03
CA ASN A 78 -3.60 11.52 2.37
C ASN A 78 -2.77 10.23 2.41
N LYS A 79 -1.62 10.25 1.72
CA LYS A 79 -0.66 9.14 1.68
C LYS A 79 -0.22 8.68 3.08
N ASN A 80 -0.16 9.58 4.05
CA ASN A 80 0.27 9.29 5.42
C ASN A 80 -0.70 8.37 6.17
N ILE A 81 -1.97 8.33 5.75
CA ILE A 81 -3.01 7.48 6.35
C ILE A 81 -3.26 6.23 5.46
N ILE A 82 -3.17 6.37 4.13
CA ILE A 82 -3.31 5.23 3.21
C ILE A 82 -2.14 4.24 3.35
N SER A 83 -0.92 4.72 3.61
CA SER A 83 0.27 3.87 3.78
C SER A 83 0.13 2.87 4.96
N PRO A 84 -0.18 3.29 6.20
CA PRO A 84 -0.44 2.36 7.30
C PRO A 84 -1.61 1.41 7.00
N THR A 85 -2.69 1.90 6.40
CA THR A 85 -3.85 1.07 6.03
C THR A 85 -3.49 -0.02 5.04
N ALA A 86 -2.73 0.31 3.99
CA ALA A 86 -2.27 -0.65 2.98
C ALA A 86 -1.39 -1.73 3.61
N LEU A 87 -0.47 -1.33 4.51
CA LEU A 87 0.42 -2.25 5.20
C LEU A 87 -0.33 -3.15 6.19
N PHE A 88 -1.29 -2.59 6.93
CA PHE A 88 -2.14 -3.36 7.84
C PHE A 88 -2.94 -4.44 7.11
N LEU A 89 -3.56 -4.07 5.99
CA LEU A 89 -4.31 -5.02 5.16
C LEU A 89 -3.38 -6.08 4.57
N ALA A 90 -2.25 -5.70 3.96
CA ALA A 90 -1.29 -6.63 3.37
C ALA A 90 -0.75 -7.61 4.41
N ALA A 91 -0.42 -7.14 5.61
CA ALA A 91 0.05 -8.01 6.70
C ALA A 91 -0.98 -9.06 7.11
N LYS A 92 -2.28 -8.75 7.07
CA LYS A 92 -3.34 -9.74 7.30
C LYS A 92 -3.41 -10.77 6.18
N VAL A 93 -3.30 -10.34 4.93
CA VAL A 93 -3.40 -11.21 3.75
C VAL A 93 -2.21 -12.15 3.62
N GLU A 94 -1.01 -11.68 3.99
CA GLU A 94 0.23 -12.46 3.93
C GLU A 94 0.48 -13.26 5.24
N GLU A 95 -0.54 -13.45 6.08
CA GLU A 95 -0.49 -14.22 7.33
C GLU A 95 0.57 -13.72 8.34
N GLN A 96 0.87 -12.41 8.33
CA GLN A 96 1.78 -11.72 9.24
C GLN A 96 1.08 -10.60 10.03
N ALA A 97 -0.19 -10.83 10.39
CA ALA A 97 -1.06 -9.82 11.00
C ALA A 97 -0.41 -9.14 12.23
N ARG A 98 -0.49 -7.81 12.26
CA ARG A 98 -0.04 -6.98 13.39
C ARG A 98 -1.23 -6.35 14.09
N LYS A 99 -1.12 -6.11 15.40
CA LYS A 99 -2.15 -5.40 16.16
C LYS A 99 -2.32 -3.98 15.60
N LEU A 100 -3.56 -3.54 15.42
CA LEU A 100 -3.88 -2.21 14.89
C LEU A 100 -3.19 -1.09 15.68
N GLU A 101 -3.25 -1.16 17.01
CA GLU A 101 -2.54 -0.23 17.91
C GLU A 101 -1.05 -0.12 17.56
N HIS A 102 -0.39 -1.25 17.29
CA HIS A 102 1.04 -1.27 16.98
C HIS A 102 1.33 -0.62 15.63
N VAL A 103 0.47 -0.84 14.63
CA VAL A 103 0.58 -0.17 13.32
C VAL A 103 0.43 1.34 13.46
N ILE A 104 -0.55 1.82 14.23
CA ILE A 104 -0.77 3.25 14.47
C ILE A 104 0.42 3.87 15.19
N LYS A 105 0.93 3.23 16.25
CA LYS A 105 2.12 3.70 16.98
C LYS A 105 3.35 3.79 16.09
N VAL A 106 3.58 2.80 15.22
CA VAL A 106 4.68 2.83 14.26
C VAL A 106 4.48 3.92 13.21
N ALA A 107 3.26 4.09 12.68
CA ALA A 107 2.95 5.15 11.72
C ALA A 107 3.25 6.53 12.32
N HIS A 108 2.80 6.78 13.54
CA HIS A 108 3.08 8.01 14.28
C HIS A 108 4.59 8.24 14.45
N ALA A 109 5.33 7.22 14.89
CA ALA A 109 6.77 7.31 15.09
C ALA A 109 7.58 7.50 13.79
N CYS A 110 7.05 7.11 12.62
CA CYS A 110 7.67 7.40 11.31
C CYS A 110 7.34 8.83 10.85
N LEU A 111 6.09 9.27 11.02
CA LEU A 111 5.62 10.57 10.55
C LEU A 111 6.06 11.73 11.46
N HIS A 112 6.22 11.47 12.75
CA HIS A 112 6.53 12.45 13.79
C HIS A 112 7.70 11.99 14.67
N PRO A 113 8.94 11.88 14.14
CA PRO A 113 10.07 11.30 14.88
C PRO A 113 10.50 12.08 16.13
N LEU A 114 10.15 13.38 16.21
CA LEU A 114 10.48 14.27 17.32
C LEU A 114 9.37 14.34 18.38
N GLU A 115 8.20 13.79 18.09
CA GLU A 115 7.06 13.83 19.01
C GLU A 115 7.08 12.63 19.96
N PRO A 116 6.51 12.77 21.17
CA PRO A 116 6.38 11.66 22.10
C PRO A 116 5.49 10.55 21.51
N LEU A 117 5.63 9.34 22.08
CA LEU A 117 4.77 8.21 21.72
C LEU A 117 3.30 8.56 21.95
N LEU A 118 2.46 8.11 21.01
CA LEU A 118 1.03 8.39 21.01
C LEU A 118 0.35 7.72 22.22
N ASP A 119 -0.36 8.51 23.03
CA ASP A 119 -1.18 8.01 24.14
C ASP A 119 -2.44 7.32 23.59
N THR A 120 -2.69 6.07 23.99
CA THR A 120 -3.84 5.28 23.52
C THR A 120 -5.16 5.74 24.10
N LYS A 121 -5.15 6.66 25.08
CA LYS A 121 -6.36 7.23 25.68
C LYS A 121 -6.77 8.57 25.08
N CYS A 122 -5.96 9.16 24.19
CA CYS A 122 -6.28 10.45 23.61
C CYS A 122 -7.31 10.31 22.47
N ASP A 123 -8.15 11.34 22.30
CA ASP A 123 -9.18 11.36 21.26
C ASP A 123 -8.58 11.22 19.85
N ALA A 124 -7.38 11.77 19.63
CA ALA A 124 -6.67 11.66 18.36
C ALA A 124 -6.34 10.20 17.99
N TYR A 125 -5.91 9.38 18.95
CA TYR A 125 -5.67 7.95 18.73
C TYR A 125 -6.95 7.20 18.36
N LEU A 126 -8.03 7.49 19.08
CA LEU A 126 -9.33 6.85 18.85
C LEU A 126 -9.87 7.21 17.46
N GLN A 127 -9.72 8.46 17.05
CA GLN A 127 -10.09 8.92 15.72
C GLN A 127 -9.24 8.25 14.63
N GLN A 128 -7.92 8.20 14.78
CA GLN A 128 -7.03 7.50 13.84
C GLN A 128 -7.36 6.01 13.72
N THR A 129 -7.74 5.37 14.83
CA THR A 129 -8.15 3.96 14.85
C THR A 129 -9.42 3.75 14.03
N GLN A 130 -10.44 4.56 14.25
CA GLN A 130 -11.70 4.49 13.49
C GLN A 130 -11.48 4.77 12.00
N GLU A 131 -10.67 5.79 11.70
CA GLU A 131 -10.33 6.17 10.33
C GLU A 131 -9.60 5.04 9.59
N LEU A 132 -8.62 4.39 10.22
CA LEU A 132 -7.88 3.29 9.61
C LEU A 132 -8.80 2.10 9.31
N VAL A 133 -9.71 1.75 10.22
CA VAL A 133 -10.71 0.66 10.00
C VAL A 133 -11.65 1.00 8.84
N LEU A 134 -12.11 2.25 8.75
CA LEU A 134 -12.93 2.71 7.63
C LEU A 134 -12.15 2.64 6.31
N LEU A 135 -10.93 3.16 6.29
CA LEU A 135 -10.09 3.18 5.10
C LEU A 135 -9.69 1.78 4.63
N GLU A 136 -9.52 0.83 5.54
CA GLU A 136 -9.32 -0.57 5.19
C GLU A 136 -10.49 -1.11 4.38
N THR A 137 -11.72 -0.81 4.80
CA THR A 137 -12.93 -1.23 4.07
C THR A 137 -13.00 -0.58 2.69
N ILE A 138 -12.71 0.72 2.60
CA ILE A 138 -12.65 1.45 1.32
C ILE A 138 -11.57 0.87 0.41
N MET A 139 -10.40 0.52 0.96
CA MET A 139 -9.31 -0.08 0.21
C MET A 139 -9.69 -1.45 -0.36
N LEU A 140 -10.27 -2.33 0.46
CA LEU A 140 -10.78 -3.64 0.02
C LEU A 140 -11.79 -3.51 -1.13
N GLN A 141 -12.75 -2.60 -0.99
CA GLN A 141 -13.76 -2.32 -2.02
C GLN A 141 -13.11 -1.77 -3.30
N THR A 142 -12.14 -0.87 -3.16
CA THR A 142 -11.42 -0.27 -4.30
C THR A 142 -10.64 -1.31 -5.09
N LEU A 143 -9.96 -2.22 -4.37
CA LEU A 143 -9.24 -3.35 -4.94
C LEU A 143 -10.19 -4.42 -5.50
N GLY A 144 -11.51 -4.28 -5.33
CA GLY A 144 -12.48 -5.26 -5.78
C GLY A 144 -12.29 -6.62 -5.11
N PHE A 145 -11.74 -6.63 -3.88
CA PHE A 145 -11.33 -7.83 -3.15
C PHE A 145 -10.29 -8.71 -3.88
N GLU A 146 -9.63 -8.18 -4.92
CA GLU A 146 -8.48 -8.82 -5.56
C GLU A 146 -7.20 -8.53 -4.76
N ILE A 147 -7.06 -9.24 -3.64
CA ILE A 147 -5.99 -9.07 -2.65
C ILE A 147 -4.77 -9.99 -2.88
N THR A 148 -4.88 -10.97 -3.76
CA THR A 148 -3.73 -11.82 -4.09
C THR A 148 -2.85 -11.13 -5.13
N ILE A 149 -1.64 -10.74 -4.75
CA ILE A 149 -0.70 -10.04 -5.64
C ILE A 149 0.42 -10.99 -6.07
N GLU A 150 0.57 -11.16 -7.38
CA GLU A 150 1.74 -11.82 -7.95
C GLU A 150 2.89 -10.82 -8.09
N HIS A 151 4.03 -11.16 -7.50
CA HIS A 151 5.23 -10.31 -7.51
C HIS A 151 6.27 -10.80 -8.52
N PRO A 152 6.97 -9.89 -9.21
CA PRO A 152 7.99 -10.25 -10.21
C PRO A 152 9.19 -10.99 -9.60
N HIS A 153 9.42 -10.86 -8.30
CA HIS A 153 10.49 -11.55 -7.56
C HIS A 153 10.45 -13.07 -7.76
N THR A 154 9.26 -13.66 -7.81
CA THR A 154 9.06 -15.10 -8.03
C THR A 154 9.63 -15.53 -9.38
N ASP A 155 9.45 -14.72 -10.43
CA ASP A 155 9.93 -15.03 -11.76
C ASP A 155 11.43 -14.78 -11.89
N VAL A 156 11.97 -13.75 -11.24
CA VAL A 156 13.42 -13.51 -11.17
C VAL A 156 14.13 -14.73 -10.54
N VAL A 157 13.62 -15.26 -9.43
CA VAL A 157 14.21 -16.46 -8.78
C VAL A 157 14.18 -17.65 -9.73
N LYS A 158 13.04 -17.95 -10.37
CA LYS A 158 12.93 -19.06 -11.34
C LYS A 158 13.94 -18.90 -12.49
N CYS A 159 14.02 -17.70 -13.08
CA CYS A 159 14.95 -17.43 -14.18
C CYS A 159 16.41 -17.64 -13.76
N THR A 160 16.82 -17.13 -12.60
CA THR A 160 18.21 -17.27 -12.14
C THR A 160 18.59 -18.73 -11.84
N GLN A 161 17.67 -19.53 -11.31
CA GLN A 161 17.89 -20.96 -11.07
C GLN A 161 18.02 -21.75 -12.38
N LEU A 162 17.19 -21.44 -13.38
CA LEU A 162 17.26 -22.08 -14.70
C LEU A 162 18.57 -21.77 -15.44
N VAL A 163 19.10 -20.56 -15.30
CA VAL A 163 20.34 -20.14 -15.97
C VAL A 163 21.59 -20.70 -15.28
N ARG A 164 21.56 -20.93 -13.97
CA ARG A 164 22.66 -21.55 -13.20
C ARG A 164 22.61 -23.08 -13.16
N GLY A 165 21.54 -23.71 -13.65
CA GLY A 165 21.40 -25.16 -13.78
C GLY A 165 22.18 -25.78 -14.95
N LYS A 166 23.25 -25.12 -15.41
CA LYS A 166 24.23 -25.63 -16.36
C LYS A 166 25.63 -25.50 -15.78
#